data_AF-A0A524NGY6-F1
#
_entry.id   AF-A0A524NGY6-F1
#
_cell.length_a   1.000
_cell.length_b   1.000
_cell.length_c   1.000
_cell.angle_alpha   90.00
_cell.angle_beta   90.00
_cell.angle_gamma   90.00
#
_symmetry.space_group_name_H-M   'P 1'
#
loop_
_entity.id
_entity.type
_entity.pdbx_description
1 polymer ?
#
loop_
_entity_poly.entity_id
_entity_poly.type
_entity_poly.pdbx_seq_one_letter_code
_entity_poly.pdbx_strand_id
1 'polypeptide(L)' 'MTLQQRADSLLSRAAQAGDVPGVVAMATTREGTIYEGAFGRRVLGQTAAMTADTVVWIASMTKALTSAVAMQL' A
#
# COMPACT_ATOMS: atom_id res chain seq x y z
N MET A 1 4.09 -17.25 -13.22
CA MET A 1 4.30 -15.96 -12.56
C MET A 1 3.62 -15.98 -11.19
N THR A 2 4.38 -15.71 -10.13
CA THR A 2 3.91 -15.68 -8.74
C THR A 2 3.04 -14.44 -8.46
N LEU A 3 2.34 -14.40 -7.31
CA LEU A 3 1.62 -13.22 -6.83
C LEU A 3 2.53 -11.98 -6.80
N GLN A 4 3.72 -12.12 -6.20
CA GLN A 4 4.73 -11.08 -6.10
C GLN A 4 5.04 -10.45 -7.47
N GLN A 5 5.39 -11.27 -8.46
CA GLN A 5 5.77 -10.77 -9.79
C GLN A 5 4.63 -10.02 -10.50
N ARG A 6 3.39 -10.52 -10.38
CA ARG A 6 2.23 -9.88 -11.03
C ARG A 6 1.87 -8.56 -10.36
N ALA A 7 1.84 -8.54 -9.03
CA ALA A 7 1.51 -7.35 -8.25
C ALA A 7 2.60 -6.27 -8.40
N ASP A 8 3.88 -6.63 -8.33
CA ASP A 8 4.98 -5.70 -8.55
C ASP A 8 4.94 -5.09 -9.95
N SER A 9 4.71 -5.92 -10.97
CA SER A 9 4.58 -5.43 -12.35
C SER A 9 3.38 -4.49 -12.52
N LEU A 10 2.26 -4.75 -11.86
CA LEU A 10 1.09 -3.86 -11.92
C LEU A 10 1.38 -2.52 -11.23
N LEU A 11 1.83 -2.56 -9.98
CA LEU A 11 2.00 -1.38 -9.12
C LEU A 11 3.17 -0.50 -9.57
N SER A 12 4.30 -1.10 -9.96
CA SER A 12 5.44 -0.36 -10.50
C SER A 12 5.09 0.34 -11.82
N ARG A 13 4.31 -0.30 -12.70
CA ARG A 13 3.87 0.34 -13.95
C ARG A 13 2.97 1.55 -13.70
N ALA A 14 2.01 1.46 -12.76
CA ALA A 14 1.16 2.60 -12.41
C ALA A 14 1.98 3.79 -11.87
N ALA A 15 2.97 3.52 -11.02
CA ALA A 15 3.87 4.55 -10.51
C ALA A 15 4.78 5.15 -11.61
N GLN A 16 5.29 4.32 -12.54
CA GLN A 16 6.12 4.76 -13.66
C GLN A 16 5.33 5.56 -14.70
N ALA A 17 4.07 5.19 -14.95
CA ALA A 17 3.16 5.90 -15.84
C ALA A 17 2.72 7.26 -15.27
N GLY A 18 2.87 7.47 -13.96
CA GLY A 18 2.45 8.69 -13.28
C GLY A 18 0.96 8.71 -12.89
N ASP A 19 0.26 7.58 -12.98
CA ASP A 19 -1.13 7.43 -12.52
C ASP A 19 -1.25 7.70 -11.01
N VAL A 20 -0.20 7.35 -10.27
CA VAL A 20 0.00 7.70 -8.86
C VAL A 20 1.46 8.10 -8.61
N PRO A 21 1.75 9.03 -7.68
CA PRO A 21 3.13 9.37 -7.31
C PRO A 21 3.90 8.17 -6.74
N GLY A 22 3.22 7.39 -5.91
CA GLY A 22 3.73 6.18 -5.29
C GLY A 22 2.59 5.38 -4.66
N VAL A 23 2.86 4.10 -4.42
CA VAL A 23 1.88 3.13 -3.94
C VAL A 23 2.54 2.13 -3.00
N VAL A 24 1.80 1.71 -1.99
CA VAL A 24 2.11 0.58 -1.10
C VAL A 24 0.95 -0.39 -1.17
N ALA A 25 1.24 -1.69 -1.26
CA ALA A 25 0.23 -2.72 -1.14
C ALA A 25 0.77 -3.90 -0.32
N MET A 26 -0.13 -4.50 0.47
CA MET A 26 0.14 -5.65 1.31
C MET A 26 -1.05 -6.59 1.29
N ALA A 27 -0.78 -7.90 1.29
CA ALA A 27 -1.79 -8.92 1.48
C ALA A 27 -1.31 -9.93 2.51
N THR A 28 -2.19 -10.29 3.44
CA THR A 28 -1.86 -11.21 4.55
C THR A 28 -2.92 -12.28 4.69
N THR A 29 -2.47 -13.43 5.20
CA THR A 29 -3.29 -14.59 5.56
C THR A 29 -3.16 -14.82 7.07
N ARG A 30 -3.84 -15.84 7.59
CA ARG A 30 -3.64 -16.29 8.98
C ARG A 30 -2.19 -16.71 9.22
N GLU A 31 -1.54 -17.26 8.22
CA GLU A 31 -0.21 -17.86 8.28
C GLU A 31 0.91 -16.81 8.13
N GLY A 32 0.57 -15.61 7.65
CA GLY A 32 1.48 -14.49 7.51
C GLY A 32 1.26 -13.68 6.24
N THR A 33 2.11 -12.66 6.07
CA THR A 33 2.12 -11.79 4.89
C THR A 33 2.55 -12.58 3.65
N ILE A 34 1.68 -12.59 2.64
CA ILE A 34 1.90 -13.29 1.36
C ILE A 34 2.34 -12.34 0.24
N TYR A 35 2.24 -11.03 0.47
CA TYR A 35 2.70 -9.99 -0.44
C TYR A 35 2.94 -8.68 0.30
N GLU A 36 4.05 -8.02 -0.02
CA GLU A 36 4.35 -6.65 0.37
C GLU A 36 5.15 -5.99 -0.77
N GLY A 37 4.78 -4.76 -1.14
CA GLY A 37 5.48 -4.00 -2.18
C GLY A 37 5.22 -2.50 -2.06
N ALA A 38 6.25 -1.71 -2.37
CA ALA A 38 6.20 -0.25 -2.40
C ALA A 38 6.93 0.29 -3.63
N PHE A 39 6.30 1.21 -4.37
CA PHE A 39 6.83 1.76 -5.62
C PHE A 39 6.58 3.26 -5.74
N GLY A 40 7.45 3.95 -6.47
CA GLY A 40 7.34 5.38 -6.75
C GLY A 40 7.89 6.29 -5.64
N ARG A 41 7.42 7.53 -5.60
CA ARG A 41 7.84 8.59 -4.69
C ARG A 41 6.75 8.91 -3.67
N ARG A 42 7.16 9.31 -2.47
CA ARG A 42 6.25 9.76 -1.41
C ARG A 42 5.52 11.05 -1.81
N VAL A 43 6.24 11.98 -2.44
CA VAL A 43 5.73 13.27 -2.90
C VAL A 43 6.31 13.57 -4.28
N LEU A 44 5.49 14.04 -5.21
CA LEU A 44 5.95 14.46 -6.53
C LEU A 44 7.00 15.58 -6.41
N GLY A 45 8.04 15.52 -7.24
CA GLY A 45 9.15 16.48 -7.22
C GLY A 45 10.15 16.29 -6.09
N GLN A 46 9.93 15.35 -5.16
CA GLN A 46 10.87 15.02 -4.09
C GLN A 46 11.59 13.70 -4.36
N THR A 47 12.73 13.51 -3.70
CA THR A 47 13.57 12.32 -3.85
C THR A 47 13.15 11.17 -2.94
N ALA A 48 12.35 11.43 -1.90
CA ALA A 48 11.92 10.41 -0.96
C ALA A 48 11.11 9.31 -1.66
N ALA A 49 11.58 8.07 -1.55
CA ALA A 49 10.88 6.90 -2.08
C ALA A 49 9.63 6.58 -1.25
N MET A 50 8.64 5.98 -1.89
CA MET A 50 7.55 5.30 -1.19
C MET A 50 8.11 4.05 -0.50
N THR A 51 7.75 3.83 0.76
CA THR A 51 8.15 2.66 1.56
C THR A 51 6.94 2.07 2.27
N ALA A 52 7.01 0.81 2.72
CA ALA A 52 5.95 0.18 3.51
C ALA A 52 5.60 0.99 4.78
N ASP A 53 6.58 1.65 5.39
CA ASP A 53 6.41 2.47 6.59
C ASP A 53 5.98 3.92 6.31
N THR A 54 5.70 4.28 5.05
CA THR A 54 5.24 5.63 4.73
C THR A 54 3.87 5.87 5.35
N VAL A 55 3.80 6.76 6.34
CA VAL A 55 2.52 7.22 6.90
C VAL A 55 1.70 7.94 5.82
N VAL A 56 0.49 7.42 5.58
CA VAL A 56 -0.48 7.95 4.62
C VAL A 56 -1.79 8.34 5.31
N TRP A 57 -2.54 9.23 4.66
CA TRP A 57 -3.90 9.54 5.08
C TRP A 57 -4.87 8.47 4.57
N ILE A 58 -5.43 7.67 5.48
CA ILE A 58 -6.26 6.49 5.13
C ILE A 58 -7.76 6.81 4.90
N ALA A 59 -8.15 8.08 5.01
CA ALA A 59 -9.51 8.57 4.77
C ALA A 59 -10.62 7.67 5.38
N SER A 60 -11.53 7.16 4.55
CA SER A 60 -12.67 6.35 5.02
C SER A 60 -12.30 4.97 5.57
N MET A 61 -11.07 4.47 5.38
CA MET A 61 -10.64 3.19 5.97
C MET A 61 -10.67 3.24 7.50
N THR A 62 -10.64 4.43 8.11
CA THR A 62 -10.86 4.63 9.55
C THR A 62 -12.15 3.99 10.07
N LYS A 63 -13.19 3.88 9.22
CA LYS A 63 -14.48 3.27 9.59
C LYS A 63 -14.31 1.86 10.15
N ALA A 64 -13.50 1.04 9.49
CA ALA A 64 -13.27 -0.34 9.94
C ALA A 64 -12.64 -0.39 11.33
N LEU A 65 -11.67 0.48 11.61
CA LEU A 65 -11.03 0.56 12.93
C LEU A 65 -12.03 1.03 14.00
N THR A 66 -12.78 2.10 13.74
CA THR A 66 -13.79 2.61 14.69
C THR A 66 -14.87 1.57 14.98
N SER A 67 -15.38 0.86 13.97
CA SER A 67 -16.35 -0.20 14.16
C SER A 67 -15.80 -1.35 15.01
N ALA A 68 -14.55 -1.76 14.81
CA ALA A 68 -13.92 -2.79 15.62
C ALA A 68 -13.81 -2.37 17.10
N VAL A 69 -13.45 -1.11 17.36
CA VAL A 69 -13.44 -0.56 18.73
C VAL A 69 -14.85 -0.54 19.32
N ALA A 70 -15.86 -0.11 18.57
CA ALA A 70 -17.23 -0.06 19.05
C ALA A 70 -17.79 -1.45 19.43
N MET A 71 -17.37 -2.52 18.75
CA MET A 71 -17.77 -3.90 19.10
C MET A 71 -17.08 -4.45 20.35
N GLN A 72 -16.04 -3.79 20.87
CA GLN A 72 -15.35 -4.18 22.10
C GLN A 72 -15.93 -3.51 23.35
N LEU A 73 -16.83 -2.54 23.18
CA LEU A 73 -17.52 -1.82 24.26
C LEU A 73 -18.81 -2.57 24.66
#